data_AF-A0A6N1XD12-F1
#
_entry.id   AF-A0A6N1XD12-F1
#
_cell.length_a   1.000
_cell.length_b   1.000
_cell.length_c   1.000
_cell.angle_alpha   90.00
_cell.angle_beta   90.00
_cell.angle_gamma   90.00
#
_symmetry.space_group_name_H-M   'P 1'
#
loop_
_entity.id
_entity.type
_entity.pdbx_description
1 polymer ?
#
loop_
_entity_poly.entity_id
_entity_poly.type
_entity_poly.pdbx_seq_one_letter_code
_entity_poly.pdbx_strand_id
1 'polypeptide(L)'
;MAAGPRQRPAGPSLSRPAAPRPEPAAGSAHPLPARLLATLSGLKARRVAIGFLIVGGLLGPILLVDATLKEHSGRTRPVNTVNFGGSKQFTPAFIPADQCRKNCSFVSGHVATASFIMAFGWLGAPAVRRRWLLASIACGAFFALVRMVPGGHFLSDTIFAWFATYFSLWLTEWLFRKFGWLPRR
;
A
#
# COMPACT_ATOMS: atom_id res chain seq x y z
N MET A 1 113.94 -16.35 -2.57
CA MET A 1 112.86 -17.38 -2.54
C MET A 1 111.73 -16.84 -1.69
N ALA A 2 110.56 -16.65 -2.31
CA ALA A 2 109.37 -16.01 -1.73
C ALA A 2 108.57 -17.00 -0.86
N ALA A 3 108.10 -16.56 0.31
CA ALA A 3 107.14 -17.28 1.13
C ALA A 3 105.86 -16.44 1.25
N GLY A 4 104.75 -16.99 0.76
CA GLY A 4 103.48 -16.32 0.50
C GLY A 4 102.63 -15.98 1.74
N PRO A 5 101.52 -15.25 1.54
CA PRO A 5 100.76 -14.64 2.62
C PRO A 5 99.83 -15.61 3.35
N ARG A 6 99.70 -15.38 4.66
CA ARG A 6 98.80 -16.07 5.61
C ARG A 6 97.33 -15.93 5.21
N GLN A 7 96.63 -17.06 5.04
CA GLN A 7 95.16 -17.10 4.96
C GLN A 7 94.57 -17.29 6.37
N ARG A 8 93.62 -16.44 6.77
CA ARG A 8 92.78 -16.62 7.96
C ARG A 8 91.48 -17.34 7.57
N PRO A 9 90.95 -18.27 8.38
CA PRO A 9 89.70 -18.94 8.07
C PRO A 9 88.48 -18.01 8.26
N ALA A 10 87.48 -18.19 7.39
CA ALA A 10 86.21 -17.48 7.36
C ALA A 10 85.34 -17.83 8.59
N GLY A 11 84.75 -16.80 9.20
CA GLY A 11 83.78 -16.97 10.29
C GLY A 11 82.41 -17.45 9.80
N PRO A 12 81.55 -17.98 10.68
CA PRO A 12 80.24 -18.52 10.31
C PRO A 12 79.26 -17.40 9.94
N SER A 13 78.53 -17.58 8.83
CA SER A 13 77.48 -16.67 8.37
C SER A 13 76.26 -16.74 9.30
N LEU A 14 76.00 -15.66 10.04
CA LEU A 14 74.76 -15.48 10.78
C LEU A 14 73.59 -15.27 9.81
N SER A 15 72.75 -16.29 9.63
CA SER A 15 71.48 -16.20 8.91
C SER A 15 70.52 -15.26 9.67
N ARG A 16 70.13 -14.16 9.02
CA ARG A 16 69.11 -13.23 9.54
C ARG A 16 67.75 -13.94 9.68
N PRO A 17 66.98 -13.68 10.76
CA PRO A 17 65.62 -14.17 10.86
C PRO A 17 64.73 -13.50 9.80
N ALA A 18 63.89 -14.30 9.15
CA ALA A 18 62.92 -13.83 8.16
C ALA A 18 61.94 -12.84 8.80
N ALA A 19 61.69 -11.72 8.13
CA ALA A 19 60.71 -10.74 8.57
C ALA A 19 59.30 -11.38 8.64
N PRO A 20 58.50 -11.07 9.67
CA PRO A 20 57.12 -11.56 9.76
C PRO A 20 56.31 -11.09 8.56
N ARG A 21 55.54 -12.00 7.96
CA ARG A 21 54.62 -11.68 6.86
C ARG A 21 53.52 -10.74 7.38
N PRO A 22 53.13 -9.71 6.61
CA PRO A 22 51.97 -8.90 6.99
C PRO A 22 50.70 -9.77 6.99
N GLU A 23 49.95 -9.72 8.09
CA GLU A 23 48.61 -10.31 8.15
C GLU A 23 47.70 -9.67 7.07
N PRO A 24 46.83 -10.44 6.40
CA PRO A 24 45.84 -9.87 5.52
C PRO A 24 44.89 -9.01 6.35
N ALA A 25 44.89 -7.70 6.07
CA ALA A 25 44.00 -6.75 6.71
C ALA A 25 42.56 -7.28 6.68
N ALA A 26 42.00 -7.54 7.86
CA ALA A 26 40.59 -7.83 8.03
C ALA A 26 39.79 -6.74 7.31
N GLY A 27 39.05 -7.13 6.26
CA GLY A 27 38.29 -6.21 5.42
C GLY A 27 37.39 -5.33 6.27
N SER A 28 37.72 -4.05 6.34
CA SER A 28 36.90 -3.04 7.02
C SER A 28 35.58 -2.91 6.27
N ALA A 29 34.53 -3.56 6.78
CA ALA A 29 33.16 -3.29 6.39
C ALA A 29 32.85 -1.84 6.78
N HIS A 30 33.15 -0.88 5.91
CA HIS A 30 32.83 0.51 6.14
C HIS A 30 31.30 0.66 6.21
N PRO A 31 30.76 1.22 7.31
CA PRO A 31 29.32 1.46 7.41
C PRO A 31 28.88 2.38 6.28
N LEU A 32 27.77 2.03 5.63
CA LEU A 32 27.23 2.83 4.53
C LEU A 32 26.97 4.28 5.00
N PRO A 33 27.23 5.29 4.14
CA PRO A 33 27.02 6.68 4.51
C PRO A 33 25.54 6.95 4.86
N ALA A 34 25.29 7.75 5.90
CA ALA A 34 23.94 8.03 6.40
C ALA A 34 22.95 8.52 5.32
N ARG A 35 23.45 9.26 4.31
CA ARG A 35 22.66 9.70 3.14
C ARG A 35 22.18 8.53 2.27
N LEU A 36 22.99 7.48 2.11
CA LEU A 36 22.61 6.29 1.37
C LEU A 36 21.56 5.48 2.15
N LEU A 37 21.73 5.31 3.46
CA LEU A 37 20.74 4.67 4.33
C LEU A 37 19.39 5.40 4.31
N ALA A 38 19.40 6.74 4.37
CA ALA A 38 18.19 7.57 4.27
C ALA A 38 17.51 7.46 2.88
N THR A 39 18.30 7.40 1.80
CA THR A 39 17.77 7.21 0.45
C THR A 39 17.11 5.83 0.30
N LEU A 40 17.77 4.78 0.79
CA LEU A 40 17.26 3.40 0.73
C LEU A 40 16.00 3.22 1.59
N SER A 41 15.94 3.84 2.78
CA SER A 41 14.76 3.80 3.64
C SER A 41 13.58 4.58 3.03
N GLY A 42 13.84 5.73 2.40
CA GLY A 42 12.84 6.50 1.65
C GLY A 42 12.28 5.74 0.44
N LEU A 43 13.14 5.03 -0.31
CA LEU A 43 12.71 4.17 -1.42
C LEU A 43 11.88 2.98 -0.94
N LYS A 44 12.27 2.34 0.16
CA LYS A 44 11.49 1.26 0.78
C LYS A 44 10.12 1.74 1.24
N ALA A 45 10.05 2.90 1.90
CA ALA A 45 8.80 3.50 2.33
C ALA A 45 7.88 3.84 1.13
N ARG A 46 8.43 4.40 0.06
CA ARG A 46 7.67 4.67 -1.19
C ARG A 46 7.13 3.39 -1.82
N ARG A 47 7.93 2.33 -1.91
CA ARG A 47 7.50 1.03 -2.46
C ARG A 47 6.35 0.43 -1.66
N VAL A 48 6.43 0.46 -0.33
CA VAL A 48 5.35 -0.01 0.55
C VAL A 48 4.10 0.84 0.38
N ALA A 49 4.23 2.17 0.29
CA ALA A 49 3.09 3.06 0.08
C ALA A 49 2.40 2.84 -1.28
N ILE A 50 3.18 2.68 -2.37
CA ILE A 50 2.63 2.37 -3.70
C ILE A 50 1.93 1.01 -3.66
N GLY A 51 2.56 -0.01 -3.06
CA GLY A 51 1.95 -1.32 -2.88
C GLY A 51 0.64 -1.26 -2.10
N PHE A 52 0.59 -0.44 -1.04
CA PHE A 52 -0.62 -0.22 -0.25
C PHE A 52 -1.75 0.40 -1.08
N LEU A 53 -1.45 1.41 -1.90
CA LEU A 53 -2.44 2.04 -2.78
C LEU A 53 -2.97 1.05 -3.82
N ILE A 54 -2.10 0.26 -4.45
CA ILE A 54 -2.50 -0.75 -5.44
C ILE A 54 -3.40 -1.80 -4.79
N VAL A 55 -2.96 -2.41 -3.69
CA VAL A 55 -3.73 -3.46 -3.01
C VAL A 55 -5.05 -2.91 -2.46
N GLY A 56 -5.05 -1.73 -1.84
CA GLY A 56 -6.25 -1.09 -1.33
C GLY A 56 -7.27 -0.75 -2.42
N GLY A 57 -6.79 -0.27 -3.58
CA GLY A 57 -7.63 0.03 -4.74
C GLY A 57 -8.20 -1.21 -5.42
N LEU A 58 -7.42 -2.29 -5.47
CA LEU A 58 -7.90 -3.58 -5.99
C LEU A 58 -8.92 -4.22 -5.06
N LEU A 59 -8.65 -4.26 -3.75
CA LEU A 59 -9.55 -4.90 -2.78
C LEU A 59 -10.87 -4.14 -2.59
N GLY A 60 -10.83 -2.80 -2.51
CA GLY A 60 -12.03 -2.01 -2.24
C GLY A 60 -12.89 -1.74 -3.48
N PRO A 61 -12.57 -0.69 -4.27
CA PRO A 61 -13.38 -0.32 -5.43
C PRO A 61 -13.59 -1.44 -6.45
N ILE A 62 -12.55 -2.20 -6.77
CA ILE A 62 -12.59 -3.14 -7.90
C ILE A 62 -13.23 -4.47 -7.48
N LEU A 63 -12.70 -5.13 -6.45
CA LEU A 63 -13.14 -6.48 -6.09
C LEU A 63 -14.41 -6.48 -5.21
N LEU A 64 -14.44 -5.67 -4.16
CA LEU A 64 -15.56 -5.66 -3.21
C LEU A 64 -16.79 -4.94 -3.79
N VAL A 65 -16.60 -3.83 -4.50
CA VAL A 65 -17.74 -3.02 -4.96
C VAL A 65 -18.22 -3.45 -6.34
N ASP A 66 -17.35 -3.41 -7.36
CA ASP A 66 -17.78 -3.65 -8.74
C ASP A 66 -17.95 -5.14 -9.08
N ALA A 67 -17.10 -6.04 -8.58
CA ALA A 67 -17.15 -7.46 -8.96
C ALA A 67 -18.12 -8.32 -8.15
N THR A 68 -18.51 -7.92 -6.94
CA THR A 68 -19.33 -8.77 -6.03
C THR A 68 -20.65 -8.12 -5.67
N LEU A 69 -20.65 -7.01 -4.92
CA LEU A 69 -21.88 -6.45 -4.38
C LEU A 69 -22.86 -5.98 -5.46
N LYS A 70 -22.33 -5.38 -6.54
CA LYS A 70 -23.12 -4.81 -7.65
C LYS A 70 -23.89 -5.83 -8.47
N GLU A 71 -23.36 -7.03 -8.64
CA GLU A 71 -23.97 -8.04 -9.50
C GLU A 71 -24.92 -8.96 -8.72
N HIS A 72 -24.68 -9.12 -7.41
CA HIS A 72 -25.43 -10.06 -6.57
C HIS A 72 -26.55 -9.44 -5.73
N SER A 73 -26.65 -8.10 -5.64
CA SER A 73 -27.73 -7.48 -4.85
C SER A 73 -29.11 -7.63 -5.49
N GLY A 74 -29.18 -7.72 -6.83
CA GLY A 74 -30.42 -7.75 -7.62
C GLY A 74 -31.38 -6.58 -7.35
N ARG A 75 -30.88 -5.54 -6.67
CA ARG A 75 -31.63 -4.36 -6.24
C ARG A 75 -31.77 -3.38 -7.40
N THR A 76 -33.00 -3.01 -7.71
CA THR A 76 -33.29 -2.00 -8.74
C THR A 76 -32.85 -0.59 -8.31
N ARG A 77 -32.63 0.30 -9.29
CA ARG A 77 -32.28 1.71 -9.05
C ARG A 77 -33.52 2.55 -8.70
N PRO A 78 -33.38 3.66 -7.95
CA PRO A 78 -34.51 4.53 -7.59
C PRO A 78 -35.39 4.92 -8.78
N VAL A 79 -34.78 5.35 -9.90
CA VAL A 79 -35.49 5.77 -11.12
C VAL A 79 -36.41 4.69 -11.71
N ASN A 80 -36.14 3.42 -11.44
CA ASN A 80 -36.94 2.30 -11.94
C ASN A 80 -38.03 1.87 -10.95
N THR A 81 -38.09 2.45 -9.76
CA THR A 81 -39.08 2.07 -8.74
C THR A 81 -40.40 2.79 -8.90
N VAL A 82 -41.50 2.15 -8.47
CA VAL A 82 -42.86 2.70 -8.50
C VAL A 82 -42.96 4.07 -7.84
N ASN A 83 -42.21 4.30 -6.76
CA ASN A 83 -42.15 5.58 -6.04
C ASN A 83 -41.61 6.75 -6.89
N PHE A 84 -40.89 6.46 -7.97
CA PHE A 84 -40.30 7.45 -8.88
C PHE A 84 -40.84 7.31 -10.32
N GLY A 85 -42.00 6.66 -10.50
CA GLY A 85 -42.64 6.51 -11.81
C GLY A 85 -42.18 5.31 -12.63
N GLY A 86 -41.40 4.39 -12.05
CA GLY A 86 -41.03 3.11 -12.67
C GLY A 86 -42.00 1.98 -12.36
N SER A 87 -41.62 0.74 -12.72
CA SER A 87 -42.45 -0.47 -12.55
C SER A 87 -41.92 -1.47 -11.52
N LYS A 88 -40.76 -1.21 -10.93
CA LYS A 88 -40.10 -2.09 -9.96
C LYS A 88 -40.44 -1.72 -8.51
N GLN A 89 -40.32 -2.67 -7.60
CA GLN A 89 -40.56 -2.44 -6.17
C GLN A 89 -39.30 -1.98 -5.46
N PHE A 90 -39.44 -1.08 -4.49
CA PHE A 90 -38.34 -0.72 -3.60
C PHE A 90 -37.91 -1.93 -2.77
N THR A 91 -36.59 -2.13 -2.65
CA THR A 91 -36.00 -3.13 -1.76
C THR A 91 -35.02 -2.42 -0.83
N PRO A 92 -35.04 -2.70 0.49
CA PRO A 92 -34.04 -2.21 1.44
C PRO A 92 -32.61 -2.70 1.10
N ALA A 93 -31.60 -2.01 1.64
CA ALA A 93 -30.21 -2.46 1.51
C ALA A 93 -30.01 -3.82 2.24
N PHE A 94 -29.09 -4.66 1.74
CA PHE A 94 -28.76 -6.02 2.23
C PHE A 94 -29.85 -7.08 2.10
N ILE A 95 -31.04 -6.74 1.62
CA ILE A 95 -32.07 -7.73 1.27
C ILE A 95 -31.86 -8.09 -0.20
N PRO A 96 -31.57 -9.38 -0.51
CA PRO A 96 -31.48 -9.83 -1.89
C PRO A 96 -32.79 -9.54 -2.63
N ALA A 97 -32.67 -9.01 -3.84
CA ALA A 97 -33.79 -8.87 -4.77
C ALA A 97 -33.50 -9.65 -6.06
N ASP A 98 -34.54 -9.86 -6.85
CA ASP A 98 -34.51 -10.54 -8.15
C ASP A 98 -34.89 -9.59 -9.31
N GLN A 99 -34.92 -8.29 -9.01
CA GLN A 99 -35.52 -7.28 -9.89
C GLN A 99 -34.52 -6.65 -10.88
N CYS A 100 -33.22 -6.95 -10.73
CA CYS A 100 -32.13 -6.46 -11.57
C CYS A 100 -31.17 -7.59 -11.93
N ARG A 101 -30.79 -7.70 -13.21
CA ARG A 101 -29.90 -8.77 -13.72
C ARG A 101 -28.43 -8.37 -13.86
N LYS A 102 -28.13 -7.08 -14.06
CA LYS A 102 -26.77 -6.54 -14.23
C LYS A 102 -26.72 -5.08 -13.77
N ASN A 103 -25.57 -4.59 -13.31
CA ASN A 103 -25.37 -3.18 -12.95
C ASN A 103 -26.37 -2.63 -11.90
N CYS A 104 -26.63 -3.45 -10.88
CA CYS A 104 -27.63 -3.15 -9.85
C CYS A 104 -27.20 -2.01 -8.91
N SER A 105 -28.15 -1.51 -8.12
CA SER A 105 -27.97 -0.24 -7.40
C SER A 105 -26.97 -0.32 -6.24
N PHE A 106 -26.79 -1.49 -5.62
CA PHE A 106 -25.98 -1.62 -4.41
C PHE A 106 -24.69 -2.36 -4.73
N VAL A 107 -23.47 -1.83 -4.49
CA VAL A 107 -23.06 -0.55 -3.89
C VAL A 107 -22.61 0.45 -4.98
N SER A 108 -22.61 1.76 -4.71
CA SER A 108 -22.20 2.76 -5.71
C SER A 108 -20.68 2.76 -5.97
N GLY A 109 -20.25 2.19 -7.10
CA GLY A 109 -18.85 2.21 -7.53
C GLY A 109 -18.27 3.61 -7.73
N HIS A 110 -19.07 4.59 -8.19
CA HIS A 110 -18.58 5.97 -8.37
C HIS A 110 -18.23 6.62 -7.04
N VAL A 111 -19.07 6.42 -6.02
CA VAL A 111 -18.82 6.95 -4.67
C VAL A 111 -17.66 6.19 -4.01
N ALA A 112 -17.55 4.87 -4.22
CA ALA A 112 -16.44 4.08 -3.70
C ALA A 112 -15.08 4.57 -4.25
N THR A 113 -15.00 4.79 -5.57
CA THR A 113 -13.81 5.33 -6.25
C THR A 113 -13.52 6.76 -5.82
N ALA A 114 -14.52 7.63 -5.71
CA ALA A 114 -14.33 9.00 -5.22
C ALA A 114 -13.83 9.03 -3.76
N SER A 115 -14.34 8.12 -2.92
CA SER A 115 -13.92 8.01 -1.52
C SER A 115 -12.50 7.48 -1.37
N PHE A 116 -11.95 6.81 -2.38
CA PHE A 116 -10.61 6.22 -2.34
C PHE A 116 -9.49 7.26 -2.13
N ILE A 117 -9.76 8.55 -2.36
CA ILE A 117 -8.79 9.61 -2.05
C ILE A 117 -8.32 9.60 -0.59
N MET A 118 -9.08 9.01 0.35
CA MET A 118 -8.61 8.83 1.73
C MET A 118 -7.32 8.00 1.83
N ALA A 119 -7.06 7.14 0.85
CA ALA A 119 -5.90 6.25 0.81
C ALA A 119 -4.57 7.03 0.77
N PHE A 120 -4.54 8.19 0.10
CA PHE A 120 -3.32 9.01 -0.03
C PHE A 120 -2.80 9.53 1.32
N GLY A 121 -3.69 9.72 2.30
CA GLY A 121 -3.32 10.14 3.65
C GLY A 121 -3.29 9.02 4.69
N TRP A 122 -3.65 7.79 4.31
CA TRP A 122 -4.00 6.74 5.27
C TRP A 122 -2.84 6.36 6.20
N LEU A 123 -1.64 6.23 5.62
CA LEU A 123 -0.41 5.86 6.31
C LEU A 123 0.36 7.08 6.87
N GLY A 124 -0.16 8.29 6.68
CA GLY A 124 0.48 9.53 7.14
C GLY A 124 0.31 9.80 8.63
N ALA A 125 0.87 10.94 9.09
CA ALA A 125 0.66 11.44 10.44
C ALA A 125 -0.83 11.68 10.74
N PRO A 126 -1.28 11.64 12.02
CA PRO A 126 -2.70 11.76 12.38
C PRO A 126 -3.42 12.96 11.75
N ALA A 127 -2.77 14.13 11.68
CA ALA A 127 -3.32 15.33 11.05
C ALA A 127 -3.53 15.16 9.54
N VAL A 128 -2.56 14.54 8.85
CA VAL A 128 -2.65 14.25 7.40
C VAL A 128 -3.77 13.25 7.15
N ARG A 129 -3.81 12.16 7.93
CA ARG A 129 -4.88 11.15 7.83
C ARG A 129 -6.26 11.76 8.02
N ARG A 130 -6.44 12.62 9.03
CA ARG A 130 -7.71 13.33 9.28
C ARG A 130 -8.10 14.22 8.10
N ARG A 131 -7.16 14.99 7.53
CA ARG A 131 -7.42 15.85 6.36
C ARG A 131 -7.92 15.04 5.16
N TRP A 132 -7.29 13.90 4.86
CA TRP A 132 -7.68 13.06 3.74
C TRP A 132 -8.99 12.30 3.98
N LEU A 133 -9.30 11.93 5.23
CA LEU A 133 -10.62 11.41 5.58
C LEU A 133 -11.72 12.47 5.35
N LEU A 134 -11.52 13.70 5.81
CA LEU A 134 -12.48 14.79 5.56
C LEU A 134 -12.64 15.09 4.06
N ALA A 135 -11.53 15.11 3.31
CA ALA A 135 -11.56 15.26 1.86
C ALA A 135 -12.39 14.14 1.21
N SER A 136 -12.22 12.89 1.64
CA SER A 136 -12.98 11.76 1.10
C SER A 136 -14.47 11.84 1.40
N ILE A 137 -14.86 12.37 2.56
CA ILE A 137 -16.28 12.61 2.89
C ILE A 137 -16.85 13.67 1.96
N ALA A 138 -16.14 14.79 1.77
CA ALA A 138 -16.58 15.86 0.87
C ALA A 138 -16.69 15.37 -0.59
N CYS A 139 -15.67 14.67 -1.09
CA CYS A 139 -15.67 14.14 -2.45
C CYS A 139 -16.74 13.03 -2.63
N GLY A 140 -16.84 12.12 -1.67
CA GLY A 140 -17.86 11.08 -1.65
C GLY A 140 -19.28 11.65 -1.61
N ALA A 141 -19.52 12.70 -0.81
CA ALA A 141 -20.80 13.40 -0.75
C ALA A 141 -21.15 14.09 -2.07
N PHE A 142 -20.19 14.76 -2.71
CA PHE A 142 -20.39 15.37 -4.02
C PHE A 142 -20.82 14.32 -5.06
N PHE A 143 -20.08 13.21 -5.16
CA PHE A 143 -20.46 12.13 -6.08
C PHE A 143 -21.76 11.43 -5.66
N ALA A 144 -22.06 11.32 -4.37
CA ALA A 144 -23.34 10.80 -3.91
C ALA A 144 -24.50 11.64 -4.45
N LEU A 145 -24.41 12.96 -4.37
CA LEU A 145 -25.42 13.87 -4.95
C LEU A 145 -25.55 13.69 -6.46
N VAL A 146 -24.43 13.71 -7.20
CA VAL A 146 -24.41 13.49 -8.65
C VAL A 146 -25.08 12.17 -9.05
N ARG A 147 -25.00 11.15 -8.19
CA ARG A 147 -25.58 9.83 -8.46
C ARG A 147 -27.01 9.66 -7.94
N MET A 148 -27.40 10.40 -6.90
CA MET A 148 -28.75 10.37 -6.33
C MET A 148 -29.73 11.25 -7.09
N VAL A 149 -29.33 12.45 -7.52
CA VAL A 149 -30.18 13.41 -8.26
C VAL A 149 -30.86 12.78 -9.49
N PRO A 150 -30.15 12.07 -10.39
CA PRO A 150 -30.79 11.39 -11.52
C PRO A 150 -31.48 10.06 -11.13
N GLY A 151 -31.63 9.75 -9.85
CA GLY A 151 -32.23 8.51 -9.36
C GLY A 151 -31.37 7.26 -9.60
N GLY A 152 -30.04 7.44 -9.71
CA GLY A 152 -29.12 6.36 -10.05
C GLY A 152 -28.74 5.46 -8.88
N HIS A 153 -28.85 5.96 -7.64
CA HIS A 153 -28.52 5.24 -6.40
C HIS A 153 -29.35 5.76 -5.22
N PHE A 154 -29.65 4.88 -4.26
CA PHE A 154 -30.20 5.28 -2.96
C PHE A 154 -29.10 5.86 -2.06
N LEU A 155 -29.48 6.66 -1.06
CA LEU A 155 -28.55 7.16 -0.04
C LEU A 155 -27.80 6.03 0.68
N SER A 156 -28.47 4.89 0.92
CA SER A 156 -27.80 3.71 1.47
C SER A 156 -26.62 3.26 0.59
N ASP A 157 -26.80 3.26 -0.74
CA ASP A 157 -25.79 2.74 -1.68
C ASP A 157 -24.53 3.61 -1.66
N THR A 158 -24.66 4.89 -1.32
CA THR A 158 -23.55 5.85 -1.28
C THR A 158 -22.86 5.85 0.09
N ILE A 159 -23.61 5.75 1.19
CA ILE A 159 -23.05 5.61 2.54
C ILE A 159 -22.25 4.32 2.66
N PHE A 160 -22.83 3.19 2.22
CA PHE A 160 -22.13 1.90 2.26
C PHE A 160 -20.93 1.86 1.32
N ALA A 161 -20.92 2.62 0.22
CA ALA A 161 -19.74 2.76 -0.64
C ALA A 161 -18.56 3.38 0.11
N TRP A 162 -18.80 4.46 0.86
CA TRP A 162 -17.74 5.11 1.64
C TRP A 162 -17.17 4.17 2.71
N PHE A 163 -18.05 3.49 3.46
CA PHE A 163 -17.62 2.52 4.49
C PHE A 163 -16.91 1.31 3.88
N ALA A 164 -17.38 0.77 2.76
CA ALA A 164 -16.72 -0.34 2.07
C ALA A 164 -15.27 0.04 1.70
N THR A 165 -15.05 1.24 1.14
CA THR A 165 -13.70 1.75 0.86
C THR A 165 -12.87 1.92 2.13
N TYR A 166 -13.45 2.48 3.20
CA TYR A 166 -12.77 2.65 4.49
C TYR A 166 -12.31 1.31 5.09
N PHE A 167 -13.20 0.33 5.20
CA PHE A 167 -12.90 -0.98 5.77
C PHE A 167 -11.92 -1.77 4.90
N SER A 168 -11.97 -1.60 3.57
CA SER A 168 -10.99 -2.20 2.66
C SER A 168 -9.58 -1.67 2.90
N LEU A 169 -9.42 -0.36 3.11
CA LEU A 169 -8.13 0.24 3.45
C LEU A 169 -7.66 -0.17 4.84
N TRP A 170 -8.56 -0.26 5.81
CA TRP A 170 -8.26 -0.77 7.14
C TRP A 170 -7.77 -2.22 7.10
N LEU A 171 -8.45 -3.08 6.34
CA LEU A 171 -8.02 -4.47 6.13
C LEU A 171 -6.67 -4.55 5.43
N THR A 172 -6.45 -3.71 4.42
CA THR A 172 -5.16 -3.62 3.71
C THR A 172 -4.04 -3.21 4.68
N GLU A 173 -4.29 -2.23 5.55
CA GLU A 173 -3.34 -1.82 6.58
C GLU A 173 -3.04 -2.96 7.55
N TRP A 174 -4.08 -3.66 8.01
CA TRP A 174 -3.94 -4.82 8.89
C TRP A 174 -3.10 -5.94 8.24
N LEU A 175 -3.35 -6.27 6.97
CA LEU A 175 -2.57 -7.25 6.21
C LEU A 175 -1.10 -6.82 6.10
N PHE A 176 -0.84 -5.57 5.72
CA PHE A 176 0.52 -5.04 5.59
C PHE A 176 1.28 -5.05 6.91
N ARG A 177 0.60 -4.78 8.02
CA ARG A 177 1.17 -4.90 9.38
C ARG A 177 1.42 -6.36 9.75
N LYS A 178 0.51 -7.26 9.42
CA LYS A 178 0.62 -8.71 9.69
C LYS A 178 1.81 -9.34 8.95
N PHE A 179 2.05 -8.93 7.71
CA PHE A 179 3.20 -9.37 6.90
C PHE A 179 4.50 -8.62 7.18
N GLY A 180 4.52 -7.70 8.16
CA GLY A 180 5.73 -6.96 8.56
C GLY A 180 6.20 -5.90 7.56
N TRP A 181 5.36 -5.49 6.62
CA TRP A 181 5.67 -4.43 5.66
C TRP A 181 5.50 -3.03 6.26
N LEU A 182 4.67 -2.91 7.31
CA LEU A 182 4.48 -1.69 8.10
C LEU A 182 4.96 -1.89 9.55
N PRO A 183 5.56 -0.86 10.19
CA PRO A 183 5.90 -0.91 11.61
C PRO A 183 4.65 -1.17 12.47
N ARG A 184 4.75 -1.94 13.55
CA ARG A 184 3.67 -2.05 14.55
C ARG A 184 3.44 -0.67 15.18
N ARG A 185 2.17 -0.27 15.29
CA ARG A 185 1.76 0.97 15.96
C ARG A 185 1.68 0.72 17.47
#